data_AF-A0A522WLI1-F1
#
_entry.id   AF-A0A522WLI1-F1
#
_cell.length_a   1.000
_cell.length_b   1.000
_cell.length_c   1.000
_cell.angle_alpha   90.00
_cell.angle_beta   90.00
_cell.angle_gamma   90.00
#
_symmetry.space_group_name_H-M   'P 1'
#
loop_
_entity.id
_entity.type
_entity.pdbx_description
1 polymer ?
#
loop_
_entity_poly.entity_id
_entity_poly.type
_entity_poly.pdbx_seq_one_letter_code
_entity_poly.pdbx_strand_id
1 'polypeptide(L)'
;MKKNKKKYIRHDGFTVIELIMVLVFLGVVAVIAIPYALKGTTAANTGSVAKKVKDDIRYAQGLAMARNKLETPATVNDPRFTYRIVFNVNVSTPITDPNYPIFVNCPGTNKYAIVNNADNNTQWGENPNASAAIESARSPSDGSQYFCVQFGTGNYQGFTISANFGGTIPGILEFDTNGIPYNSDRIKITAPNNVVTITNGAETATLTVTPNTGLVLM
;
A
#
# COMPACT_ATOMS: atom_id res chain seq x y z
N MET A 1 89.09 -1.45 13.02
CA MET A 1 87.96 -2.26 12.47
C MET A 1 86.66 -1.85 13.14
N LYS A 2 85.72 -1.23 12.42
CA LYS A 2 84.39 -0.83 12.91
C LYS A 2 83.42 -2.02 12.76
N LYS A 3 82.91 -2.59 13.87
CA LYS A 3 81.93 -3.68 13.82
C LYS A 3 80.53 -3.13 13.55
N ASN A 4 79.98 -3.40 12.36
CA ASN A 4 78.59 -3.12 12.02
C ASN A 4 77.65 -4.03 12.82
N LYS A 5 76.86 -3.46 13.73
CA LYS A 5 75.78 -4.18 14.42
C LYS A 5 74.56 -4.22 13.50
N LYS A 6 74.21 -5.40 12.97
CA LYS A 6 72.95 -5.60 12.25
C LYS A 6 71.78 -5.44 13.23
N LYS A 7 70.83 -4.56 12.89
CA LYS A 7 69.60 -4.31 13.65
C LYS A 7 68.54 -5.33 13.22
N TYR A 8 68.16 -6.23 14.11
CA TYR A 8 67.06 -7.17 13.87
C TYR A 8 65.71 -6.46 14.10
N ILE A 9 64.84 -6.48 13.10
CA ILE A 9 63.45 -6.03 13.24
C ILE A 9 62.67 -7.22 13.82
N ARG A 10 62.06 -7.04 14.99
CA ARG A 10 61.21 -8.08 15.60
C ARG A 10 59.86 -8.08 14.88
N HIS A 11 59.46 -9.24 14.38
CA HIS A 11 58.09 -9.49 13.95
C HIS A 11 57.34 -10.06 15.15
N ASP A 12 56.57 -9.21 15.84
CA ASP A 12 55.68 -9.68 16.89
C ASP A 12 54.47 -10.33 16.21
N GLY A 13 54.35 -11.65 16.35
CA GLY A 13 53.22 -12.43 15.85
C GLY A 13 52.12 -12.56 16.90
N PHE A 14 50.88 -12.75 16.45
CA PHE A 14 49.75 -13.04 17.33
C PHE A 14 49.94 -14.38 18.03
N THR A 15 49.63 -14.43 19.34
CA THR A 15 49.66 -15.69 20.09
C THR A 15 48.44 -16.55 19.76
N VAL A 16 48.57 -17.87 19.86
CA VAL A 16 47.44 -18.79 19.62
C VAL A 16 46.29 -18.50 20.59
N ILE A 17 46.60 -18.13 21.84
CA ILE A 17 45.57 -17.81 22.83
C ILE A 17 44.81 -16.52 22.48
N GLU A 18 45.50 -15.52 21.95
CA GLU A 18 44.88 -14.26 21.50
C GLU A 18 43.96 -14.50 20.31
N LEU A 19 44.35 -15.35 19.37
CA LEU A 19 43.48 -15.75 18.25
C LEU A 19 42.19 -16.43 18.76
N ILE A 20 42.31 -17.34 19.72
CA ILE A 20 41.16 -18.04 20.29
C ILE A 20 40.25 -17.06 21.03
N MET A 21 40.80 -16.13 21.82
CA MET A 21 40.00 -15.10 22.49
C MET A 21 39.25 -14.23 21.49
N VAL A 22 39.90 -13.76 20.43
CA VAL A 22 39.28 -12.94 19.38
C VAL A 22 38.12 -13.68 18.71
N LEU A 23 38.30 -14.96 18.37
CA LEU A 23 37.23 -15.77 17.75
C LEU A 23 36.04 -15.97 18.69
N VAL A 24 36.29 -16.19 19.98
CA VAL A 24 35.23 -16.29 20.99
C VAL A 24 34.47 -14.96 21.13
N PHE A 25 35.19 -13.84 21.22
CA PHE A 25 34.58 -12.51 21.30
C PHE A 25 33.74 -12.21 20.05
N LEU A 26 34.24 -12.50 18.85
CA LEU A 26 33.48 -12.33 17.61
C LEU A 26 32.24 -13.23 17.57
N GLY A 27 32.32 -14.45 18.08
CA GLY A 27 31.16 -15.35 18.19
C GLY A 27 30.06 -14.79 19.09
N VAL A 28 30.43 -14.28 20.27
CA VAL A 28 29.47 -13.66 21.21
C VAL A 28 28.87 -12.38 20.61
N VAL A 29 29.69 -11.52 20.02
CA VAL A 29 29.23 -10.28 19.37
C VAL A 29 28.31 -10.61 18.20
N ALA A 30 28.62 -11.62 17.38
CA ALA A 30 27.80 -12.03 16.25
C ALA A 30 26.41 -12.48 16.67
N VAL A 31 26.27 -13.26 17.75
CA VAL A 31 24.95 -13.72 18.23
C VAL A 31 24.04 -12.54 18.61
N ILE A 32 24.60 -11.45 19.12
CA ILE A 32 23.83 -10.25 19.53
C ILE A 32 23.64 -9.29 18.34
N ALA A 33 24.67 -9.13 17.51
CA ALA A 33 24.69 -8.18 16.40
C ALA A 33 23.88 -8.67 15.19
N ILE A 34 23.91 -9.96 14.85
CA ILE A 34 23.19 -10.53 13.70
C ILE A 34 21.67 -10.27 13.77
N PRO A 35 20.94 -10.59 14.86
CA PRO A 35 19.50 -10.30 14.90
C PRO A 35 19.18 -8.81 14.84
N TYR A 36 20.13 -7.93 15.20
CA TYR A 36 19.96 -6.48 15.11
C TYR A 36 20.32 -5.93 13.71
N ALA A 37 21.34 -6.49 13.07
CA ALA A 37 21.77 -6.15 11.72
C ALA A 37 20.77 -6.68 10.67
N LEU A 38 20.20 -7.87 10.88
CA LEU A 38 19.12 -8.41 10.05
C LEU A 38 17.80 -7.64 10.21
N LYS A 39 17.67 -6.80 11.25
CA LYS A 39 16.51 -5.90 11.45
C LYS A 39 16.59 -4.61 10.63
N GLY A 40 17.66 -4.35 9.89
CA GLY A 40 17.82 -3.09 9.16
C GLY A 40 18.43 -3.24 7.78
N THR A 41 17.60 -3.18 6.75
CA THR A 41 17.61 -2.13 5.70
C THR A 41 16.50 -2.46 4.69
N THR A 42 15.60 -1.51 4.39
CA THR A 42 14.43 -1.55 3.45
C THR A 42 13.04 -1.89 3.96
N ALA A 43 12.84 -2.30 5.22
CA ALA A 43 11.49 -2.43 5.74
C ALA A 43 10.86 -1.04 5.88
N ALA A 44 9.81 -0.74 5.11
CA ALA A 44 8.97 0.40 5.39
C ALA A 44 8.52 0.33 6.87
N ASN A 45 8.45 1.44 7.59
CA ASN A 45 7.81 1.46 8.91
C ASN A 45 6.28 1.53 8.70
N THR A 46 5.50 0.90 9.57
CA THR A 46 4.03 0.97 9.61
C THR A 46 3.49 2.39 9.46
N GLY A 47 4.12 3.39 10.07
CA GLY A 47 3.74 4.80 9.89
C GLY A 47 3.95 5.34 8.47
N SER A 48 5.03 4.93 7.80
CA SER A 48 5.31 5.32 6.40
C SER A 48 4.36 4.64 5.42
N VAL A 49 4.04 3.37 5.66
CA VAL A 49 3.05 2.62 4.87
C VAL A 49 1.66 3.22 5.05
N ALA A 50 1.26 3.51 6.29
CA ALA A 50 -0.01 4.19 6.57
C ALA A 50 -0.08 5.58 5.90
N LYS A 51 1.02 6.34 5.90
CA LYS A 51 1.08 7.61 5.17
C LYS A 51 0.90 7.42 3.66
N LYS A 52 1.53 6.39 3.06
CA LYS A 52 1.32 6.06 1.64
C LYS A 52 -0.14 5.76 1.36
N VAL A 53 -0.78 4.89 2.15
CA VAL A 53 -2.20 4.54 1.99
C VAL A 53 -3.09 5.79 2.12
N LYS A 54 -2.80 6.67 3.09
CA LYS A 54 -3.48 7.96 3.25
C LYS A 54 -3.34 8.84 2.00
N ASP A 55 -2.12 8.97 1.47
CA ASP A 55 -1.85 9.77 0.27
C ASP A 55 -2.55 9.17 -0.96
N ASP A 56 -2.67 7.84 -1.05
CA ASP A 56 -3.37 7.15 -2.14
C ASP A 56 -4.92 7.28 -2.03
N ILE A 57 -5.49 7.25 -0.82
CA ILE A 57 -6.92 7.57 -0.61
C ILE A 57 -7.20 9.02 -1.01
N ARG A 58 -6.32 9.96 -0.63
CA ARG A 58 -6.44 11.37 -1.04
C ARG A 58 -6.28 11.55 -2.54
N TYR A 59 -5.44 10.73 -3.18
CA TYR A 59 -5.32 10.70 -4.62
C TYR A 59 -6.63 10.27 -5.29
N ALA A 60 -7.27 9.19 -4.82
CA ALA A 60 -8.59 8.78 -5.29
C ALA A 60 -9.65 9.89 -5.12
N GLN A 61 -9.67 10.53 -3.94
CA GLN A 61 -10.56 11.66 -3.66
C GLN A 61 -10.30 12.84 -4.62
N GLY A 62 -9.03 13.20 -4.83
CA GLY A 62 -8.62 14.26 -5.75
C GLY A 62 -9.01 13.98 -7.19
N LEU A 63 -8.89 12.72 -7.63
CA LEU A 63 -9.34 12.31 -8.96
C LEU A 63 -10.85 12.46 -9.14
N ALA A 64 -11.66 12.10 -8.14
CA ALA A 64 -13.11 12.29 -8.17
C ALA A 64 -13.48 13.78 -8.27
N MET A 65 -12.83 14.64 -7.49
CA MET A 65 -13.08 16.09 -7.51
C MET A 65 -12.58 16.77 -8.80
N ALA A 66 -11.48 16.29 -9.38
CA ALA A 66 -10.91 16.86 -10.61
C ALA A 66 -11.76 16.59 -11.85
N ARG A 67 -12.49 15.46 -11.89
CA ARG A 67 -13.29 15.04 -13.05
C ARG A 67 -14.71 15.63 -13.09
N ASN A 68 -14.98 16.71 -12.37
CA ASN A 68 -16.30 17.33 -12.25
C ASN A 68 -16.97 17.79 -13.58
N LYS A 69 -16.33 17.65 -14.76
CA LYS A 69 -16.85 18.16 -16.06
C LYS A 69 -16.40 17.43 -17.36
N LEU A 70 -15.76 16.27 -17.32
CA LEU A 70 -15.30 15.59 -18.56
C LEU A 70 -16.30 14.53 -19.06
N GLU A 71 -17.21 14.97 -19.94
CA GLU A 71 -17.85 14.23 -21.06
C GLU A 71 -18.30 12.78 -20.86
N THR A 72 -19.58 12.58 -20.50
CA THR A 72 -20.68 12.02 -21.36
C THR A 72 -21.80 11.39 -20.50
N PRO A 73 -22.95 11.07 -21.11
CA PRO A 73 -24.19 11.84 -21.10
C PRO A 73 -25.03 11.61 -19.84
N ALA A 74 -25.85 12.60 -19.51
CA ALA A 74 -26.94 12.47 -18.55
C ALA A 74 -28.01 11.50 -19.07
N THR A 75 -27.76 10.20 -19.01
CA THR A 75 -28.83 9.21 -19.12
C THR A 75 -28.55 7.95 -18.32
N VAL A 76 -29.50 7.69 -17.41
CA VAL A 76 -29.78 6.48 -16.61
C VAL A 76 -28.63 5.86 -15.80
N ASN A 77 -28.51 6.37 -14.56
CA ASN A 77 -28.23 5.64 -13.30
C ASN A 77 -26.98 6.06 -12.50
N ASP A 78 -26.04 6.84 -13.05
CA ASP A 78 -24.98 7.45 -12.23
C ASP A 78 -24.44 8.74 -12.87
N PRO A 79 -24.89 9.95 -12.47
CA PRO A 79 -24.43 11.21 -13.03
C PRO A 79 -23.09 11.70 -12.44
N ARG A 80 -22.36 10.85 -11.70
CA ARG A 80 -21.17 11.25 -10.95
C ARG A 80 -19.96 10.45 -11.41
N PHE A 81 -18.95 11.14 -11.96
CA PHE A 81 -17.62 10.55 -12.07
C PHE A 81 -17.10 10.27 -10.66
N THR A 82 -17.18 9.02 -10.27
CA THR A 82 -16.82 8.53 -8.95
C THR A 82 -15.56 7.69 -9.08
N TYR A 83 -14.69 7.78 -8.07
CA TYR A 83 -13.54 6.89 -7.94
C TYR A 83 -13.75 6.03 -6.70
N ARG A 84 -13.46 4.74 -6.84
CA ARG A 84 -13.44 3.78 -5.73
C ARG A 84 -12.01 3.42 -5.41
N ILE A 85 -11.69 3.38 -4.12
CA ILE A 85 -10.56 2.61 -3.62
C ILE A 85 -11.10 1.30 -3.04
N VAL A 86 -10.43 0.21 -3.40
CA VAL A 86 -10.94 -1.15 -3.21
C VAL A 86 -9.89 -1.98 -2.51
N PHE A 87 -10.15 -2.40 -1.26
CA PHE A 87 -9.22 -3.12 -0.38
C PHE A 87 -9.58 -4.60 -0.22
N ASN A 88 -8.61 -5.48 -0.44
CA ASN A 88 -8.71 -6.94 -0.24
C ASN A 88 -9.90 -7.62 -0.93
N VAL A 89 -10.33 -7.03 -2.04
CA VAL A 89 -11.42 -7.51 -2.87
C VAL A 89 -10.81 -8.37 -3.99
N ASN A 90 -11.22 -9.64 -4.10
CA ASN A 90 -10.62 -10.59 -5.04
C ASN A 90 -11.34 -10.60 -6.40
N VAL A 91 -10.58 -10.50 -7.48
CA VAL A 91 -11.04 -10.78 -8.84
C VAL A 91 -11.00 -12.27 -9.11
N SER A 92 -12.15 -12.85 -9.45
CA SER A 92 -12.23 -14.06 -10.29
C SER A 92 -13.63 -14.27 -10.85
N THR A 93 -14.63 -13.62 -10.27
CA THR A 93 -15.98 -13.47 -10.80
C THR A 93 -16.43 -12.05 -10.46
N PRO A 94 -17.43 -11.48 -11.16
CA PRO A 94 -18.08 -10.26 -10.68
C PRO A 94 -18.34 -10.45 -9.20
N ILE A 95 -17.73 -9.62 -8.36
CA ILE A 95 -18.16 -9.60 -6.98
C ILE A 95 -19.57 -9.08 -7.08
N THR A 96 -20.52 -9.94 -6.75
CA THR A 96 -21.95 -9.69 -6.85
C THR A 96 -22.32 -8.67 -5.78
N ASP A 97 -21.90 -7.43 -5.97
CA ASP A 97 -22.89 -6.39 -6.06
C ASP A 97 -23.73 -6.74 -7.31
N PRO A 98 -24.98 -7.22 -7.14
CA PRO A 98 -25.82 -7.60 -8.26
C PRO A 98 -26.03 -6.46 -9.26
N ASN A 99 -25.77 -5.22 -8.85
CA ASN A 99 -26.00 -4.01 -9.62
C ASN A 99 -24.70 -3.33 -10.09
N TYR A 100 -23.53 -3.59 -9.46
CA TYR A 100 -22.27 -2.90 -9.78
C TYR A 100 -21.03 -3.80 -9.71
N PRO A 101 -20.80 -4.70 -10.68
CA PRO A 101 -19.66 -5.61 -10.65
C PRO A 101 -18.31 -4.88 -10.72
N ILE A 102 -17.32 -5.40 -9.99
CA ILE A 102 -16.00 -4.77 -9.85
C ILE A 102 -14.89 -5.68 -10.38
N PHE A 103 -14.07 -5.12 -11.25
CA PHE A 103 -12.89 -5.71 -11.85
C PHE A 103 -11.65 -4.98 -11.29
N VAL A 104 -10.69 -5.75 -10.79
CA VAL A 104 -9.46 -5.24 -10.17
C VAL A 104 -8.28 -5.97 -10.77
N ASN A 105 -7.54 -5.32 -11.68
CA ASN A 105 -6.28 -5.87 -12.18
C ASN A 105 -5.13 -5.63 -11.18
N CYS A 106 -5.24 -6.24 -10.01
CA CYS A 106 -4.23 -6.23 -8.96
C CYS A 106 -4.18 -7.62 -8.31
N PRO A 107 -3.09 -8.39 -8.45
CA PRO A 107 -3.05 -9.76 -7.98
C PRO A 107 -2.95 -9.88 -6.44
N GLY A 108 -3.21 -11.08 -5.91
CA GLY A 108 -3.11 -11.38 -4.48
C GLY A 108 -4.39 -11.08 -3.69
N THR A 109 -4.39 -11.29 -2.37
CA THR A 109 -5.56 -11.07 -1.49
C THR A 109 -5.37 -9.89 -0.55
N ASN A 110 -4.13 -9.49 -0.30
CA ASN A 110 -3.70 -8.43 0.60
C ASN A 110 -3.23 -7.24 -0.26
N LYS A 111 -4.15 -6.37 -0.64
CA LYS A 111 -3.93 -5.40 -1.72
C LYS A 111 -4.96 -4.27 -1.70
N TYR A 112 -4.67 -3.20 -2.44
CA TYR A 112 -5.70 -2.28 -2.88
C TYR A 112 -5.46 -1.73 -4.28
N ALA A 113 -6.55 -1.28 -4.90
CA ALA A 113 -6.56 -0.64 -6.21
C ALA A 113 -7.48 0.58 -6.22
N ILE A 114 -7.27 1.49 -7.18
CA ILE A 114 -8.15 2.63 -7.43
C ILE A 114 -8.77 2.44 -8.81
N VAL A 115 -10.10 2.41 -8.86
CA VAL A 115 -10.90 2.13 -10.06
C VAL A 115 -11.93 3.22 -10.30
N ASN A 116 -12.39 3.34 -11.54
CA ASN A 116 -13.53 4.17 -11.92
C ASN A 116 -14.50 3.35 -12.79
N ASN A 117 -15.54 4.01 -13.28
CA ASN A 117 -16.52 3.52 -14.24
C ASN A 117 -16.60 4.62 -15.32
N ALA A 118 -15.64 4.61 -16.23
CA ALA A 118 -15.37 5.71 -17.15
C ALA A 118 -16.42 5.78 -18.27
N ASP A 119 -17.00 4.65 -18.65
CA ASP A 119 -18.01 4.56 -19.70
C ASP A 119 -19.46 4.49 -19.16
N ASN A 120 -19.61 4.53 -17.84
CA ASN A 120 -20.87 4.52 -17.10
C ASN A 120 -21.75 3.28 -17.37
N ASN A 121 -21.15 2.12 -17.65
CA ASN A 121 -21.88 0.90 -17.96
C ASN A 121 -22.25 0.06 -16.72
N THR A 122 -22.09 0.63 -15.51
CA THR A 122 -22.30 0.02 -14.18
C THR A 122 -21.26 -1.02 -13.76
N GLN A 123 -20.29 -1.32 -14.63
CA GLN A 123 -19.13 -2.12 -14.31
C GLN A 123 -17.99 -1.18 -13.89
N TRP A 124 -17.14 -1.64 -12.98
CA TRP A 124 -16.07 -0.82 -12.41
C TRP A 124 -14.72 -1.46 -12.62
N GLY A 125 -13.71 -0.66 -12.98
CA GLY A 125 -12.34 -1.16 -13.09
C GLY A 125 -12.13 -2.14 -14.23
N GLU A 126 -13.08 -2.20 -15.16
CA GLU A 126 -12.95 -3.06 -16.32
C GLU A 126 -12.02 -2.46 -17.39
N ASN A 127 -11.72 -3.31 -18.36
CA ASN A 127 -11.16 -2.87 -19.61
C ASN A 127 -12.26 -3.05 -20.66
N PRO A 128 -13.17 -2.07 -20.83
CA PRO A 128 -14.35 -2.21 -21.66
C PRO A 128 -13.96 -2.68 -23.07
N ASN A 129 -14.36 -3.90 -23.39
CA ASN A 129 -14.43 -4.48 -24.73
C ASN A 129 -13.19 -4.28 -25.62
N ALA A 130 -11.98 -4.48 -25.09
CA ALA A 130 -10.72 -4.27 -25.82
C ALA A 130 -10.54 -2.84 -26.37
N SER A 131 -11.29 -1.86 -25.86
CA SER A 131 -10.99 -0.44 -26.07
C SER A 131 -9.80 -0.05 -25.20
N ALA A 132 -9.03 0.96 -25.60
CA ALA A 132 -7.86 1.42 -24.84
C ALA A 132 -8.22 2.17 -23.53
N ALA A 133 -9.50 2.22 -23.14
CA ALA A 133 -9.97 2.97 -21.99
C ALA A 133 -9.87 2.11 -20.72
N ILE A 134 -8.74 2.17 -20.02
CA ILE A 134 -8.56 1.44 -18.76
C ILE A 134 -9.29 2.16 -17.63
N GLU A 135 -10.17 1.45 -16.93
CA GLU A 135 -10.98 2.01 -15.85
C GLU A 135 -10.28 2.01 -14.49
N SER A 136 -9.00 2.34 -14.49
CA SER A 136 -8.19 2.44 -13.28
C SER A 136 -7.54 3.81 -13.19
N ALA A 137 -7.23 4.24 -11.96
CA ALA A 137 -6.35 5.37 -11.80
C ALA A 137 -4.97 5.03 -12.37
N ARG A 138 -4.27 6.06 -12.86
CA ARG A 138 -2.85 5.90 -13.21
C ARG A 138 -2.03 5.82 -11.93
N SER A 139 -1.09 4.89 -11.86
CA SER A 139 -0.16 4.78 -10.75
C SER A 139 0.81 5.97 -10.74
N PRO A 140 0.87 6.78 -9.66
CA PRO A 140 1.78 7.92 -9.57
C PRO A 140 3.26 7.53 -9.45
N SER A 141 3.56 6.31 -9.00
CA SER A 141 4.94 5.87 -8.74
C SER A 141 5.69 5.39 -9.99
N ASP A 142 4.97 4.86 -10.98
CA ASP A 142 5.57 4.24 -12.18
C ASP A 142 4.84 4.60 -13.48
N GLY A 143 3.73 5.34 -13.41
CA GLY A 143 2.91 5.69 -14.57
C GLY A 143 2.07 4.55 -15.14
N SER A 144 2.05 3.37 -14.51
CA SER A 144 1.25 2.23 -14.92
C SER A 144 -0.23 2.61 -15.06
N GLN A 145 -0.89 2.06 -16.07
CA GLN A 145 -2.32 2.30 -16.32
C GLN A 145 -3.21 1.61 -15.28
N TYR A 146 -2.68 0.64 -14.54
CA TYR A 146 -3.36 -0.01 -13.43
C TYR A 146 -2.77 0.48 -12.12
N PHE A 147 -3.58 1.13 -11.30
CA PHE A 147 -3.23 1.42 -9.92
C PHE A 147 -3.34 0.14 -9.09
N CYS A 148 -2.20 -0.39 -8.65
CA CYS A 148 -2.15 -1.61 -7.84
C CYS A 148 -1.08 -1.48 -6.77
N VAL A 149 -1.46 -1.74 -5.51
CA VAL A 149 -0.53 -1.86 -4.40
C VAL A 149 -0.74 -3.21 -3.72
N GLN A 150 0.30 -4.03 -3.73
CA GLN A 150 0.30 -5.37 -3.15
C GLN A 150 1.09 -5.38 -1.84
N PHE A 151 0.50 -5.97 -0.80
CA PHE A 151 1.09 -6.15 0.51
C PHE A 151 1.56 -7.60 0.68
N GLY A 152 2.52 -7.80 1.58
CA GLY A 152 3.14 -9.11 1.78
C GLY A 152 4.16 -9.50 0.71
N THR A 153 4.58 -8.54 -0.12
CA THR A 153 5.60 -8.71 -1.17
C THR A 153 6.51 -7.49 -1.24
N GLY A 154 7.77 -7.66 -1.68
CA GLY A 154 8.71 -6.56 -1.93
C GLY A 154 8.87 -5.64 -0.70
N ASN A 155 8.79 -4.32 -0.91
CA ASN A 155 8.91 -3.32 0.15
C ASN A 155 7.79 -3.37 1.20
N TYR A 156 6.70 -4.08 0.90
CA TYR A 156 5.56 -4.29 1.79
C TYR A 156 5.55 -5.72 2.39
N GLN A 157 6.67 -6.45 2.35
CA GLN A 157 6.79 -7.76 2.98
C GLN A 157 6.46 -7.66 4.48
N GLY A 158 5.64 -8.60 4.97
CA GLY A 158 5.21 -8.63 6.38
C GLY A 158 4.06 -7.68 6.73
N PHE A 159 3.72 -6.74 5.85
CA PHE A 159 2.56 -5.87 6.06
C PHE A 159 1.26 -6.55 5.66
N THR A 160 0.20 -6.29 6.42
CA THR A 160 -1.18 -6.56 6.02
C THR A 160 -2.03 -5.31 6.11
N ILE A 161 -3.06 -5.24 5.27
CA ILE A 161 -4.03 -4.16 5.28
C ILE A 161 -5.44 -4.73 5.48
N SER A 162 -6.31 -4.00 6.15
CA SER A 162 -7.75 -4.25 6.19
C SER A 162 -8.50 -2.93 6.16
N ALA A 163 -9.73 -2.94 5.67
CA ALA A 163 -10.56 -1.73 5.64
C ALA A 163 -12.02 -2.07 5.93
N ASN A 164 -12.70 -1.16 6.62
CA ASN A 164 -14.12 -1.25 6.89
C ASN A 164 -14.77 0.13 6.77
N PHE A 165 -15.62 0.27 5.77
CA PHE A 165 -16.42 1.46 5.47
C PHE A 165 -17.93 1.17 5.57
N GLY A 166 -18.31 0.00 6.08
CA GLY A 166 -19.66 -0.52 6.06
C GLY A 166 -20.12 -0.96 4.66
N GLY A 167 -21.43 -1.13 4.52
CA GLY A 167 -22.07 -1.66 3.32
C GLY A 167 -21.88 -3.17 3.12
N THR A 168 -22.38 -3.71 2.01
CA THR A 168 -22.30 -5.15 1.69
C THR A 168 -20.85 -5.62 1.54
N ILE A 169 -19.98 -4.77 1.00
CA ILE A 169 -18.54 -5.03 0.84
C ILE A 169 -17.76 -3.99 1.66
N PRO A 170 -17.19 -4.35 2.83
CA PRO A 170 -16.61 -3.39 3.77
C PRO A 170 -15.34 -2.71 3.25
N GLY A 171 -14.64 -3.32 2.30
CA GLY A 171 -13.38 -2.82 1.74
C GLY A 171 -13.52 -1.79 0.63
N ILE A 172 -14.72 -1.24 0.37
CA ILE A 172 -14.93 -0.27 -0.71
C ILE A 172 -15.24 1.10 -0.12
N LEU A 173 -14.48 2.08 -0.59
CA LEU A 173 -14.71 3.50 -0.34
C LEU A 173 -14.83 4.21 -1.68
N GLU A 174 -15.98 4.85 -1.90
CA GLU A 174 -16.29 5.64 -3.09
C GLU A 174 -16.27 7.12 -2.75
N PHE A 175 -15.75 7.95 -3.64
CA PHE A 175 -15.84 9.42 -3.55
C PHE A 175 -16.67 9.97 -4.71
N ASP A 176 -17.59 10.87 -4.40
CA ASP A 176 -18.25 11.70 -5.41
C ASP A 176 -17.40 12.91 -5.84
N THR A 177 -17.92 13.69 -6.77
CA THR A 177 -17.25 14.87 -7.33
C THR A 177 -17.08 16.02 -6.33
N ASN A 178 -17.68 15.92 -5.14
CA ASN A 178 -17.48 16.83 -4.01
C ASN A 178 -16.53 16.25 -2.95
N GLY A 179 -15.98 15.05 -3.17
CA GLY A 179 -15.10 14.35 -2.24
C GLY A 179 -15.84 13.72 -1.06
N ILE A 180 -17.17 13.61 -1.13
CA ILE A 180 -17.98 12.98 -0.07
C ILE A 180 -17.80 11.45 -0.15
N PRO A 181 -17.53 10.78 0.99
CA PRO A 181 -17.32 9.34 1.03
C PRO A 181 -18.64 8.56 1.08
N TYR A 182 -18.71 7.46 0.32
CA TYR A 182 -19.79 6.48 0.30
C TYR A 182 -19.22 5.07 0.46
N ASN A 183 -20.04 4.16 0.99
CA ASN A 183 -19.70 2.74 1.11
C ASN A 183 -20.03 1.97 -0.18
N SER A 184 -19.84 0.66 -0.16
CA SER A 184 -20.17 -0.25 -1.27
C SER A 184 -21.62 -0.19 -1.74
N ASP A 185 -22.57 0.07 -0.84
CA ASP A 185 -24.00 0.18 -1.17
C ASP A 185 -24.36 1.59 -1.68
N ARG A 186 -23.36 2.45 -1.94
CA ARG A 186 -23.52 3.88 -2.29
C ARG A 186 -24.33 4.66 -1.26
N ILE A 187 -24.30 4.21 0.00
CA ILE A 187 -24.84 4.96 1.13
C ILE A 187 -23.75 5.89 1.63
N LYS A 188 -24.11 7.16 1.78
CA LYS A 188 -23.20 8.18 2.31
C LYS A 188 -22.69 7.76 3.67
N ILE A 189 -21.38 7.79 3.83
CA ILE A 189 -20.74 7.47 5.10
C ILE A 189 -20.98 8.61 6.09
N THR A 190 -21.74 8.30 7.14
CA THR A 190 -22.12 9.24 8.22
C THR A 190 -21.62 8.82 9.60
N ALA A 191 -21.35 7.53 9.80
CA ALA A 191 -20.80 6.99 11.05
C ALA A 191 -19.28 7.23 11.15
N PRO A 192 -18.68 7.33 12.35
CA PRO A 192 -17.26 7.67 12.51
C PRO A 192 -16.26 6.51 12.33
N ASN A 193 -16.72 5.25 12.34
CA ASN A 193 -15.86 4.06 12.37
C ASN A 193 -15.42 3.57 10.98
N ASN A 194 -14.92 4.49 10.14
CA ASN A 194 -14.51 4.21 8.76
C ASN A 194 -12.98 4.08 8.71
N VAL A 195 -12.49 2.87 8.91
CA VAL A 195 -11.08 2.66 9.22
C VAL A 195 -10.36 1.84 8.18
N VAL A 196 -9.10 2.18 7.97
CA VAL A 196 -8.11 1.33 7.30
C VAL A 196 -7.02 0.99 8.30
N THR A 197 -6.78 -0.29 8.53
CA THR A 197 -5.77 -0.76 9.48
C THR A 197 -4.62 -1.40 8.73
N ILE A 198 -3.41 -0.97 9.04
CA ILE A 198 -2.16 -1.52 8.52
C ILE A 198 -1.43 -2.18 9.69
N THR A 199 -1.04 -3.44 9.55
CA THR A 199 -0.26 -4.16 10.58
C THR A 199 1.03 -4.74 10.01
N ASN A 200 2.04 -4.87 10.86
CA ASN A 200 3.26 -5.65 10.61
C ASN A 200 3.70 -6.30 11.93
N GLY A 201 3.40 -7.59 12.09
CA GLY A 201 3.56 -8.26 13.38
C GLY A 201 2.68 -7.61 14.45
N ALA A 202 3.30 -7.10 15.52
CA ALA A 202 2.61 -6.41 16.62
C ALA A 202 2.36 -4.92 16.36
N GLU A 203 3.04 -4.32 15.38
CA GLU A 203 2.90 -2.89 15.07
C GLU A 203 1.62 -2.66 14.27
N THR A 204 0.84 -1.65 14.65
CA THR A 204 -0.43 -1.29 14.00
C THR A 204 -0.52 0.21 13.77
N ALA A 205 -0.98 0.62 12.59
CA ALA A 205 -1.41 1.98 12.30
C ALA A 205 -2.84 1.96 11.76
N THR A 206 -3.63 2.95 12.17
CA THR A 206 -5.02 3.09 11.76
C THR A 206 -5.20 4.43 11.06
N LEU A 207 -5.91 4.41 9.94
CA LEU A 207 -6.39 5.60 9.26
C LEU A 207 -7.89 5.70 9.46
N THR A 208 -8.40 6.89 9.69
CA THR A 208 -9.83 7.15 9.81
C THR A 208 -10.29 8.08 8.69
N VAL A 209 -11.30 7.67 7.93
CA VAL A 209 -11.96 8.50 6.91
C VAL A 209 -13.10 9.27 7.56
N THR A 210 -12.99 10.60 7.54
CA THR A 210 -13.95 11.49 8.16
C THR A 210 -15.27 11.49 7.37
N PRO A 211 -16.42 11.30 8.04
CA PRO A 211 -17.73 11.38 7.40
C PRO A 211 -17.95 12.72 6.68
N ASN A 212 -18.75 12.71 5.62
CA ASN A 212 -19.10 13.88 4.80
C ASN A 212 -17.94 14.55 4.04
N THR A 213 -16.71 14.55 4.55
CA THR A 213 -15.59 15.28 3.94
C THR A 213 -14.55 14.38 3.30
N GLY A 214 -14.51 13.10 3.66
CA GLY A 214 -13.49 12.17 3.18
C GLY A 214 -12.10 12.44 3.74
N LEU A 215 -11.94 13.39 4.67
CA LEU A 215 -10.65 13.74 5.26
C LEU A 215 -10.05 12.53 5.95
N VAL A 216 -8.85 12.14 5.53
CA VAL A 216 -8.14 11.00 6.10
C VAL A 216 -7.20 11.46 7.22
N LEU A 217 -7.42 10.92 8.42
CA LEU A 217 -6.64 11.13 9.64
C LEU A 217 -5.81 9.89 9.98
N MET A 218 -4.72 10.08 10.72
CA MET A 218 -3.88 9.02 11.31
C MET A 218 -4.07 9.00 12.82
#